data_AF-A0A499UUS7-F1
#
_entry.id   AF-A0A499UUS7-F1
#
_cell.length_a   1.000
_cell.length_b   1.000
_cell.length_c   1.000
_cell.angle_alpha   90.00
_cell.angle_beta   90.00
_cell.angle_gamma   90.00
#
_symmetry.space_group_name_H-M   'P 1'
#
loop_
_entity.id
_entity.type
_entity.pdbx_description
1 polymer ?
#
loop_
_entity_poly.entity_id
_entity_poly.type
_entity_poly.pdbx_seq_one_letter_code
_entity_poly.pdbx_strand_id
1 'polypeptide(L)'
;MDGVRALVDSGSLLWRARLAGAWQGPFPIGDVLDTAPVDVLERPATAFVALHAAIALTAAGDLPGLRRLRVHALRADEVQRSVIAPLCTAFEDILEERWTEAARGLERLLPRLPGVGGSAAQREIVEETLLFALVSAGRCDAARDRLEERLDRRSSPHDRRRLTALSS
;
A
#
# COMPACT_ATOMS: atom_id res chain seq x y z
N MET A 1 14.62 9.93 14.96
CA MET A 1 13.81 8.68 15.07
C MET A 1 12.31 8.97 15.03
N ASP A 2 11.85 10.14 15.50
CA ASP A 2 10.41 10.47 15.55
C ASP A 2 9.73 10.60 14.18
N GLY A 3 10.43 11.10 13.15
CA GLY A 3 9.87 11.28 11.80
C GLY A 3 9.50 9.97 11.08
N VAL A 4 10.27 8.89 11.26
CA VAL A 4 9.95 7.59 10.63
C VAL A 4 8.69 6.98 11.23
N ARG A 5 8.54 7.08 12.56
CA ARG A 5 7.34 6.57 13.25
C ARG A 5 6.11 7.38 12.84
N ALA A 6 6.22 8.71 12.79
CA ALA A 6 5.14 9.58 12.34
C ALA A 6 4.72 9.27 10.89
N LEU A 7 5.68 9.01 9.99
CA LEU A 7 5.42 8.62 8.59
C LEU A 7 4.69 7.27 8.51
N VAL A 8 5.18 6.26 9.24
CA VAL A 8 4.60 4.91 9.30
C VAL A 8 3.15 4.96 9.76
N ASP A 9 2.90 5.63 10.88
CA ASP A 9 1.59 5.68 11.51
C ASP A 9 0.60 6.53 10.68
N SER A 10 1.04 7.71 10.25
CA SER A 10 0.19 8.64 9.49
C SER A 10 -0.07 8.12 8.08
N GLY A 11 0.95 7.70 7.32
CA GLY A 11 0.77 7.19 5.97
C GLY A 11 -0.20 6.00 5.91
N SER A 12 -0.08 5.06 6.85
CA SER A 12 -0.97 3.91 6.93
C SER A 12 -2.41 4.27 7.31
N LEU A 13 -2.61 5.24 8.21
CA LEU A 13 -3.94 5.71 8.62
C LEU A 13 -4.64 6.46 7.48
N LEU A 14 -3.93 7.38 6.83
CA LEU A 14 -4.44 8.21 5.74
C LEU A 14 -4.82 7.33 4.54
N TRP A 15 -3.99 6.35 4.19
CA TRP A 15 -4.34 5.42 3.12
C TRP A 15 -5.60 4.60 3.44
N ARG A 16 -5.73 4.08 4.67
CA ARG A 16 -6.96 3.37 5.09
C ARG A 16 -8.20 4.25 5.04
N ALA A 17 -8.10 5.50 5.45
CA ALA A 17 -9.21 6.46 5.37
C ALA A 17 -9.65 6.69 3.91
N ARG A 18 -8.70 6.76 2.98
CA ARG A 18 -8.98 6.83 1.54
C ARG A 18 -9.69 5.56 1.04
N LEU A 19 -9.14 4.39 1.36
CA LEU A 19 -9.71 3.10 0.93
C LEU A 19 -11.13 2.87 1.45
N ALA A 20 -11.44 3.37 2.64
CA ALA A 20 -12.78 3.25 3.24
C ALA A 20 -13.82 4.20 2.62
N GLY A 21 -13.44 5.06 1.66
CA GLY A 21 -14.30 6.13 1.15
C GLY A 21 -14.62 7.21 2.21
N ALA A 22 -13.94 7.17 3.35
CA ALA A 22 -14.13 8.07 4.48
C ALA A 22 -13.45 9.43 4.28
N TRP A 23 -12.69 9.60 3.20
CA TRP A 23 -12.09 10.86 2.81
C TRP A 23 -12.25 11.12 1.32
N GLN A 24 -12.89 12.24 0.98
CA GLN A 24 -13.05 12.74 -0.39
C GLN A 24 -12.50 14.17 -0.41
N GLY A 25 -11.33 14.36 -1.02
CA GLY A 25 -10.62 15.66 -1.08
C GLY A 25 -9.09 15.50 -1.06
N PRO A 26 -8.31 16.57 -1.33
CA PRO A 26 -6.86 16.54 -1.20
C PRO A 26 -6.47 16.20 0.25
N PHE A 27 -5.54 15.26 0.43
CA PHE A 27 -5.09 14.83 1.74
C PHE A 27 -4.22 15.92 2.39
N PRO A 28 -4.36 16.21 3.69
CA PRO A 28 -3.41 17.03 4.45
C PRO A 28 -2.14 16.22 4.77
N ILE A 29 -1.63 15.47 3.80
CA ILE A 29 -0.39 14.69 3.93
C ILE A 29 0.84 15.50 3.50
N GLY A 30 0.64 16.67 2.87
CA GLY A 30 1.70 17.63 2.57
C GLY A 30 2.52 17.93 3.83
N ASP A 31 1.86 18.31 4.93
CA ASP A 31 2.52 18.59 6.21
C ASP A 31 3.26 17.34 6.78
N VAL A 32 2.75 16.13 6.55
CA VAL A 32 3.38 14.88 7.00
C VAL A 32 4.60 14.54 6.14
N LEU A 33 4.54 14.75 4.83
CA LEU A 33 5.67 14.55 3.92
C LEU A 33 6.74 15.62 4.11
N ASP A 34 6.36 16.87 4.36
CA ASP A 34 7.27 17.99 4.60
C ASP A 34 8.08 17.81 5.89
N THR A 35 7.53 17.06 6.86
CA THR A 35 8.25 16.70 8.09
C THR A 35 9.05 15.41 7.97
N ALA A 36 8.82 14.61 6.92
CA ALA A 36 9.58 13.40 6.67
C ALA A 36 10.94 13.76 6.04
N PRO A 37 12.06 13.27 6.60
CA PRO A 37 13.36 13.48 5.99
C PRO A 37 13.38 12.98 4.53
N VAL A 38 13.91 13.78 3.60
CA VAL A 38 13.94 13.47 2.16
C VAL A 38 14.65 12.14 1.89
N ASP A 39 15.67 11.80 2.66
CA ASP A 39 16.39 10.54 2.59
C ASP A 39 15.51 9.33 2.97
N VAL A 40 14.56 9.49 3.89
CA VAL A 40 13.58 8.46 4.25
C VAL A 40 12.62 8.17 3.08
N LEU A 41 12.20 9.21 2.36
CA LEU A 41 11.27 9.08 1.24
C LEU A 41 11.96 8.59 -0.05
N GLU A 42 13.15 9.11 -0.34
CA GLU A 42 13.81 8.89 -1.64
C GLU A 42 14.89 7.81 -1.59
N ARG A 43 15.56 7.65 -0.46
CA ARG A 43 16.72 6.74 -0.31
C ARG A 43 16.63 5.89 0.96
N PRO A 44 15.48 5.23 1.23
CA PRO A 44 15.32 4.44 2.44
C PRO A 44 16.39 3.36 2.56
N ALA A 45 16.91 3.22 3.78
CA ALA A 45 17.99 2.30 4.11
C ALA A 45 17.52 0.84 4.26
N THR A 46 16.20 0.60 4.40
CA THR A 46 15.63 -0.74 4.53
C THR A 46 14.33 -0.87 3.75
N ALA A 47 14.02 -2.09 3.31
CA ALA A 47 12.74 -2.40 2.66
C ALA A 47 11.52 -2.02 3.51
N PHE A 48 11.61 -2.17 4.83
CA PHE A 48 10.54 -1.79 5.76
C PHE A 48 10.24 -0.29 5.69
N VAL A 49 11.26 0.56 5.73
CA VAL A 49 11.10 2.01 5.59
C VAL A 49 10.61 2.34 4.18
N ALA A 50 11.14 1.67 3.17
CA ALA A 50 10.76 1.88 1.77
C ALA A 50 9.29 1.54 1.47
N LEU A 51 8.74 0.50 2.11
CA LEU A 51 7.31 0.18 2.05
C LEU A 51 6.46 1.35 2.56
N HIS A 52 6.81 1.92 3.71
CA HIS A 52 6.04 3.02 4.30
C HIS A 52 6.21 4.33 3.53
N ALA A 53 7.40 4.58 2.97
CA ALA A 53 7.61 5.66 2.03
C ALA A 53 6.69 5.52 0.81
N ALA A 54 6.61 4.33 0.20
CA ALA A 54 5.72 4.08 -0.94
C ALA A 54 4.24 4.32 -0.58
N ILE A 55 3.78 3.86 0.59
CA ILE A 55 2.41 4.10 1.08
C ILE A 55 2.14 5.60 1.24
N ALA A 56 3.05 6.32 1.90
CA ALA A 56 2.89 7.75 2.14
C ALA A 56 2.88 8.56 0.83
N LEU A 57 3.80 8.26 -0.10
CA LEU A 57 3.84 8.90 -1.42
C LEU A 57 2.55 8.62 -2.22
N THR A 58 2.02 7.39 -2.13
CA THR A 58 0.73 7.03 -2.76
C THR A 58 -0.44 7.78 -2.13
N ALA A 59 -0.50 7.86 -0.81
CA ALA A 59 -1.53 8.61 -0.11
C ALA A 59 -1.49 10.13 -0.45
N ALA A 60 -0.32 10.65 -0.83
CA ALA A 60 -0.13 12.02 -1.31
C ALA A 60 -0.38 12.24 -2.79
N GLY A 61 -0.54 11.15 -3.58
CA GLY A 61 -0.57 11.25 -5.03
C GLY A 61 0.77 11.70 -5.64
N ASP A 62 1.89 11.56 -4.93
CA ASP A 62 3.22 11.96 -5.42
C ASP A 62 3.80 10.88 -6.35
N LEU A 63 3.29 10.87 -7.58
CA LEU A 63 3.75 10.00 -8.65
C LEU A 63 5.24 10.20 -8.98
N PRO A 64 5.78 11.42 -9.08
CA PRO A 64 7.23 11.63 -9.21
C PRO A 64 8.04 11.01 -8.06
N GLY A 65 7.59 11.13 -6.82
CA GLY A 65 8.23 10.56 -5.64
C GLY A 65 8.28 9.04 -5.68
N LEU A 66 7.17 8.38 -6.03
CA LEU A 66 7.12 6.93 -6.23
C LEU A 66 8.12 6.46 -7.28
N ARG A 67 8.26 7.20 -8.40
CA ARG A 67 9.22 6.89 -9.45
C ARG A 67 10.66 7.02 -8.97
N ARG A 68 10.99 8.03 -8.17
CA ARG A 68 12.33 8.19 -7.57
C ARG A 68 12.64 7.05 -6.61
N LEU A 69 11.69 6.71 -5.73
CA LEU A 69 11.80 5.58 -4.81
C LEU A 69 12.00 4.25 -5.55
N ARG A 70 11.26 4.01 -6.63
CA ARG A 70 11.44 2.82 -7.49
C ARG A 70 12.86 2.72 -8.04
N VAL A 71 13.40 3.82 -8.57
CA VAL A 71 14.76 3.87 -9.12
C VAL A 71 15.81 3.57 -8.05
N HIS A 72 15.64 4.08 -6.83
CA HIS A 72 16.50 3.73 -5.69
C HIS A 72 16.39 2.24 -5.35
N ALA A 73 15.17 1.73 -5.18
CA ALA A 73 14.91 0.35 -4.80
C ALA A 73 15.54 -0.67 -5.77
N LEU A 74 15.53 -0.40 -7.08
CA LEU A 74 16.17 -1.26 -8.09
C LEU A 74 17.69 -1.46 -7.87
N ARG A 75 18.35 -0.49 -7.22
CA ARG A 75 19.80 -0.48 -6.97
C ARG A 75 20.17 -0.82 -5.53
N ALA A 76 19.19 -1.05 -4.66
CA ALA A 76 19.38 -1.33 -3.25
C ALA A 76 19.56 -2.84 -2.97
N ASP A 77 19.17 -3.32 -1.79
CA ASP A 77 19.18 -4.73 -1.44
C ASP A 77 18.17 -5.57 -2.25
N GLU A 78 18.25 -6.90 -2.13
CA GLU A 78 17.41 -7.81 -2.90
C GLU A 78 15.92 -7.69 -2.58
N VAL A 79 15.55 -7.42 -1.33
CA VAL A 79 14.14 -7.25 -0.96
C VAL A 79 13.60 -5.96 -1.55
N GLN A 80 14.36 -4.86 -1.47
CA GLN A 80 13.99 -3.61 -2.10
C GLN A 80 13.85 -3.75 -3.62
N ARG A 81 14.82 -4.38 -4.28
CA ARG A 81 14.80 -4.58 -5.74
C ARG A 81 13.59 -5.41 -6.17
N SER A 82 13.32 -6.48 -5.44
CA SER A 82 12.41 -7.53 -5.91
C SER A 82 10.98 -7.42 -5.35
N VAL A 83 10.77 -6.60 -4.32
CA VAL A 83 9.46 -6.33 -3.71
C VAL A 83 9.09 -4.85 -3.80
N ILE A 84 9.98 -3.94 -3.38
CA ILE A 84 9.62 -2.51 -3.29
C ILE A 84 9.54 -1.85 -4.66
N ALA A 85 10.48 -2.11 -5.57
CA ALA A 85 10.41 -1.55 -6.92
C ALA A 85 9.12 -1.96 -7.68
N PRO A 86 8.71 -3.24 -7.70
CA PRO A 86 7.42 -3.62 -8.28
C PRO A 86 6.21 -3.11 -7.47
N LEU A 87 6.32 -2.96 -6.14
CA LEU A 87 5.26 -2.33 -5.34
C LEU A 87 5.04 -0.88 -5.76
N CYS A 88 6.10 -0.10 -5.95
CA CYS A 88 6.00 1.28 -6.45
C CYS A 88 5.30 1.32 -7.81
N THR A 89 5.60 0.36 -8.70
CA THR A 89 4.90 0.27 -10.00
C THR A 89 3.41 -0.01 -9.84
N ALA A 90 3.04 -0.95 -8.95
CA ALA A 90 1.62 -1.23 -8.69
C ALA A 90 0.90 -0.02 -8.05
N PHE A 91 1.59 0.77 -7.23
CA PHE A 91 1.05 2.01 -6.67
C PHE A 91 0.97 3.15 -7.69
N GLU A 92 1.88 3.24 -8.66
CA GLU A 92 1.73 4.12 -9.83
C GLU A 92 0.44 3.76 -10.59
N ASP A 93 0.19 2.46 -10.83
CA ASP A 93 -1.04 1.99 -11.47
C ASP A 93 -2.31 2.32 -10.65
N ILE A 94 -2.23 2.34 -9.30
CA ILE A 94 -3.33 2.81 -8.44
C ILE A 94 -3.60 4.31 -8.64
N LEU A 95 -2.56 5.15 -8.69
CA LEU A 95 -2.71 6.60 -8.86
C LEU A 95 -3.23 6.97 -10.26
N GLU A 96 -2.90 6.17 -11.25
CA GLU A 96 -3.32 6.35 -12.64
C GLU A 96 -4.60 5.56 -12.98
N GLU A 97 -5.28 5.01 -11.96
CA GLU A 97 -6.56 4.29 -12.07
C GLU A 97 -6.53 3.06 -12.99
N ARG A 98 -5.35 2.45 -13.17
CA ARG A 98 -5.14 1.22 -13.94
C ARG A 98 -5.41 0.00 -13.04
N TRP A 99 -6.67 -0.16 -12.65
CA TRP A 99 -7.07 -1.09 -11.59
C TRP A 99 -6.71 -2.55 -11.85
N THR A 100 -6.80 -2.99 -13.11
CA THR A 100 -6.48 -4.37 -13.48
C THR A 100 -4.98 -4.65 -13.34
N GLU A 101 -4.15 -3.73 -13.79
CA GLU A 101 -2.68 -3.77 -13.72
C GLU A 101 -2.22 -3.71 -12.27
N ALA A 102 -2.76 -2.78 -11.49
CA ALA A 102 -2.51 -2.65 -10.07
C ALA A 102 -2.83 -3.94 -9.32
N ALA A 103 -4.02 -4.50 -9.52
CA ALA A 103 -4.43 -5.75 -8.87
C ALA A 103 -3.48 -6.90 -9.21
N ARG A 104 -3.15 -7.09 -10.50
CA ARG A 104 -2.20 -8.12 -10.95
C ARG A 104 -0.81 -7.94 -10.34
N GLY A 105 -0.34 -6.69 -10.23
CA GLY A 105 0.93 -6.35 -9.61
C GLY A 105 0.97 -6.72 -8.13
N LEU A 106 -0.07 -6.32 -7.39
CA LEU A 106 -0.20 -6.57 -5.95
C LEU A 106 -0.37 -8.06 -5.63
N GLU A 107 -1.17 -8.81 -6.40
CA GLU A 107 -1.34 -10.27 -6.26
C GLU A 107 0.01 -10.99 -6.29
N ARG A 108 0.91 -10.62 -7.23
CA ARG A 108 2.24 -11.22 -7.35
C ARG A 108 3.17 -10.90 -6.17
N LEU A 109 2.91 -9.82 -5.43
CA LEU A 109 3.77 -9.38 -4.33
C LEU A 109 3.41 -10.07 -3.01
N LEU A 110 2.15 -10.47 -2.80
CA LEU A 110 1.67 -11.00 -1.52
C LEU A 110 2.58 -12.09 -0.91
N PRO A 111 3.03 -13.12 -1.64
CA PRO A 111 3.87 -14.17 -1.06
C PRO A 111 5.25 -13.69 -0.60
N ARG A 112 5.71 -12.54 -1.13
CA ARG A 112 7.04 -11.98 -0.90
C ARG A 112 7.06 -10.91 0.19
N LEU A 113 5.90 -10.35 0.54
CA LEU A 113 5.76 -9.30 1.54
C LEU A 113 6.39 -9.64 2.90
N PRO A 114 6.38 -10.88 3.42
CA PRO A 114 7.05 -11.20 4.69
C PRO A 114 8.54 -10.83 4.71
N GLY A 115 9.23 -10.88 3.55
CA GLY A 115 10.64 -10.51 3.42
C GLY A 115 10.94 -9.03 3.68
N VAL A 116 9.92 -8.16 3.62
CA VAL A 116 10.04 -6.72 3.94
C VAL A 116 10.30 -6.49 5.44
N GLY A 117 9.93 -7.45 6.30
CA GLY A 117 9.93 -7.28 7.75
C GLY A 117 8.69 -6.53 8.26
N GLY A 118 8.73 -6.10 9.52
CA GLY A 118 7.58 -5.49 10.21
C GLY A 118 6.54 -6.50 10.70
N SER A 119 5.40 -6.01 11.19
CA SER A 119 4.28 -6.85 11.63
C SER A 119 3.35 -7.23 10.47
N ALA A 120 2.53 -8.26 10.67
CA ALA A 120 1.49 -8.62 9.69
C ALA A 120 0.52 -7.45 9.44
N ALA A 121 0.12 -6.72 10.49
CA ALA A 121 -0.77 -5.57 10.39
C ALA A 121 -0.18 -4.39 9.59
N GLN A 122 1.14 -4.22 9.61
CA GLN A 122 1.82 -3.20 8.80
C GLN A 122 1.83 -3.57 7.31
N ARG A 123 1.87 -4.87 6.99
CA ARG A 123 1.81 -5.36 5.61
C ARG A 123 0.39 -5.52 5.08
N GLU A 124 -0.60 -5.65 5.96
CA GLU A 124 -2.03 -5.80 5.64
C GLU A 124 -2.54 -4.65 4.76
N ILE A 125 -1.90 -3.48 4.82
CA ILE A 125 -2.19 -2.33 3.97
C ILE A 125 -2.05 -2.63 2.46
N VAL A 126 -1.13 -3.53 2.08
CA VAL A 126 -0.95 -3.96 0.68
C VAL A 126 -2.11 -4.87 0.26
N GLU A 127 -2.56 -5.76 1.16
CA GLU A 127 -3.76 -6.58 0.94
C GLU A 127 -5.03 -5.71 0.85
N GLU A 128 -5.15 -4.67 1.67
CA GLU A 128 -6.25 -3.71 1.59
C GLU A 128 -6.26 -2.97 0.26
N THR A 129 -5.08 -2.57 -0.22
CA THR A 129 -4.91 -1.91 -1.53
C THR A 129 -5.28 -2.84 -2.68
N LEU A 130 -4.91 -4.14 -2.59
CA LEU A 130 -5.31 -5.14 -3.57
C LEU A 130 -6.82 -5.29 -3.62
N LEU A 131 -7.49 -5.41 -2.47
CA LEU A 131 -8.95 -5.52 -2.42
C LEU A 131 -9.62 -4.31 -3.07
N PHE A 132 -9.11 -3.10 -2.82
CA PHE A 132 -9.60 -1.88 -3.48
C PHE A 132 -9.40 -1.93 -5.01
N ALA A 133 -8.23 -2.35 -5.48
CA ALA A 133 -7.96 -2.48 -6.91
C ALA A 133 -8.87 -3.54 -7.57
N LEU A 134 -9.09 -4.68 -6.91
CA LEU A 134 -9.98 -5.74 -7.41
C LEU A 134 -11.42 -5.25 -7.56
N VAL A 135 -11.96 -4.59 -6.54
CA VAL A 135 -13.32 -4.02 -6.60
C VAL A 135 -13.42 -2.94 -7.67
N SER A 136 -12.43 -2.04 -7.75
CA SER A 136 -12.39 -0.97 -8.76
C SER A 136 -12.25 -1.50 -10.19
N ALA A 137 -11.61 -2.67 -10.36
CA ALA A 137 -11.52 -3.39 -11.62
C ALA A 137 -12.77 -4.24 -11.96
N GLY A 138 -13.82 -4.23 -11.13
CA GLY A 138 -15.00 -5.08 -11.27
C GLY A 138 -14.74 -6.58 -11.01
N ARG A 139 -13.58 -6.95 -10.46
CA ARG A 139 -13.20 -8.33 -10.12
C ARG A 139 -13.72 -8.71 -8.72
N CYS A 140 -15.03 -8.56 -8.50
CA CYS A 140 -15.65 -8.76 -7.19
C CYS A 140 -15.49 -10.19 -6.64
N ASP A 141 -15.50 -11.21 -7.51
CA ASP A 141 -15.30 -12.60 -7.07
C ASP A 141 -13.91 -12.83 -6.50
N ALA A 142 -12.87 -12.32 -7.18
CA ALA A 142 -11.51 -12.38 -6.65
C ALA A 142 -11.36 -11.57 -5.34
N ALA A 143 -12.09 -10.46 -5.18
CA ALA A 143 -12.12 -9.72 -3.92
C ALA A 143 -12.81 -10.51 -2.80
N ARG A 144 -13.85 -11.28 -3.13
CA ARG A 144 -14.56 -12.19 -2.21
C ARG A 144 -13.62 -13.27 -1.69
N ASP A 145 -12.98 -14.00 -2.59
CA ASP A 145 -12.05 -15.09 -2.24
C ASP A 145 -10.96 -14.61 -1.26
N ARG A 146 -10.41 -13.41 -1.51
CA ARG A 146 -9.38 -12.81 -0.65
C ARG A 146 -9.92 -12.40 0.73
N LEU A 147 -11.17 -11.93 0.83
CA LEU A 147 -11.80 -11.61 2.11
C LEU A 147 -12.09 -12.87 2.91
N GLU A 148 -12.54 -13.94 2.27
CA GLU A 148 -12.76 -15.25 2.90
C GLU A 148 -11.44 -15.81 3.46
N GLU A 149 -10.38 -15.83 2.66
CA GLU A 149 -9.04 -16.25 3.11
C GLU A 149 -8.54 -15.43 4.32
N ARG A 150 -8.84 -14.11 4.37
CA ARG A 150 -8.49 -13.26 5.52
C ARG A 150 -9.30 -13.63 6.77
N LEU A 151 -10.59 -13.90 6.60
CA LEU A 151 -11.50 -14.28 7.68
C LEU A 151 -11.16 -15.65 8.27
N ASP A 152 -10.69 -16.58 7.45
CA ASP A 152 -10.18 -17.89 7.89
C ASP A 152 -8.95 -17.76 8.78
N ARG A 153 -8.06 -16.79 8.48
CA ARG A 153 -6.88 -16.51 9.30
C ARG A 153 -7.21 -15.73 10.57
N ARG A 154 -8.19 -14.82 10.52
CA ARG A 154 -8.54 -13.93 11.64
C ARG A 154 -9.97 -13.43 11.54
N SER A 155 -10.73 -13.57 12.63
CA SER A 155 -12.03 -12.91 12.81
C SER A 155 -11.90 -11.37 12.67
N SER A 156 -12.60 -10.81 11.69
CA SER A 156 -12.59 -9.38 11.37
C SER A 156 -14.02 -8.91 11.06
N PRO A 157 -14.69 -8.19 11.98
CA PRO A 157 -16.03 -7.65 11.72
C PRO A 157 -16.08 -6.71 10.52
N HIS A 158 -14.96 -6.01 10.25
CA HIS A 158 -14.83 -5.16 9.07
C HIS A 158 -14.82 -5.96 7.78
N ASP A 159 -14.01 -7.02 7.69
CA ASP A 159 -13.95 -7.87 6.50
C ASP A 159 -15.27 -8.62 6.26
N ARG A 160 -15.97 -9.04 7.32
CA ARG A 160 -17.33 -9.61 7.19
C ARG A 160 -18.31 -8.64 6.54
N ARG A 161 -18.34 -7.37 6.98
CA ARG A 161 -19.22 -6.36 6.38
C ARG A 161 -18.93 -6.14 4.90
N ARG A 162 -17.64 -6.09 4.53
CA ARG A 162 -17.21 -5.96 3.13
C ARG A 162 -17.61 -7.17 2.31
N LEU A 163 -17.45 -8.37 2.86
CA LEU A 163 -17.85 -9.62 2.22
C LEU A 163 -19.36 -9.65 1.92
N THR A 164 -20.19 -9.25 2.88
CA THR A 164 -21.64 -9.09 2.69
C THR A 164 -21.96 -8.07 1.59
N ALA A 165 -21.29 -6.92 1.58
CA ALA A 165 -21.52 -5.86 0.60
C ALA A 165 -21.16 -6.28 -0.84
N LEU A 166 -20.18 -7.18 -1.03
CA LEU A 166 -19.83 -7.72 -2.36
C LEU A 166 -20.74 -8.86 -2.82
N SER A 167 -21.60 -9.38 -1.95
CA SER A 167 -22.48 -10.51 -2.23
C SER A 167 -23.95 -10.08 -2.46
N SER A 168 -24.20 -8.78 -2.42
CA SER A 168 -25.49 -8.12 -2.67
C SER A 168 -25.50 -7.51 -4.07
#